data_AF-A0A8T6VFV5-F1
#
_entry.id   AF-A0A8T6VFV5-F1
#
_cell.length_a   1.000
_cell.length_b   1.000
_cell.length_c   1.000
_cell.angle_alpha   90.00
_cell.angle_beta   90.00
_cell.angle_gamma   90.00
#
_symmetry.space_group_name_H-M   'P 1'
#
loop_
_entity.id
_entity.type
_entity.pdbx_description
1 polymer ?
#
loop_
_entity_poly.entity_id
_entity_poly.type
_entity_poly.pdbx_seq_one_letter_code
_entity_poly.pdbx_strand_id
1 'polypeptide(L)'
;MEDIKTEVSEKKDDIYTYFVSNTPVMQTAVDVLSILAKNKVVKLRAKGFSIPNAVAVANIITEKMLPGNSKTEDITVDSEIGTQELGRMISTIEIILMKV
;
A
#
# COMPACT_ATOMS: atom_id res chain seq x y z
N MET A 1 33.08 0.16 -31.78
CA MET A 1 32.03 1.03 -31.22
C MET A 1 30.82 0.17 -31.03
N GLU A 2 30.59 -0.26 -29.79
CA GLU A 2 29.32 -0.80 -29.32
C GLU A 2 29.32 -0.46 -27.83
N ASP A 3 28.81 0.74 -27.54
CA ASP A 3 28.64 1.21 -26.17
C ASP A 3 27.51 0.41 -25.52
N ILE A 4 27.88 -0.58 -24.71
CA ILE A 4 26.96 -1.22 -23.79
C ILE A 4 26.59 -0.16 -22.74
N LYS A 5 25.43 0.48 -22.95
CA LYS A 5 24.78 1.32 -21.95
C LYS A 5 24.42 0.40 -20.78
N THR A 6 25.24 0.46 -19.73
CA THR A 6 24.92 -0.03 -18.40
C THR A 6 23.60 0.62 -17.96
N GLU A 7 22.52 -0.15 -17.96
CA GLU A 7 21.30 0.21 -17.24
C GLU A 7 21.65 0.24 -15.77
N VAL A 8 21.89 1.45 -15.25
CA VAL A 8 22.03 1.71 -13.83
C VAL A 8 20.67 1.37 -13.21
N SER A 9 20.56 0.20 -12.60
CA SER A 9 19.42 -0.16 -11.78
C SER A 9 19.40 0.78 -10.58
N GLU A 10 18.60 1.85 -10.67
CA GLU A 10 18.26 2.69 -9.54
C GLU A 10 17.72 1.78 -8.43
N LYS A 11 18.40 1.79 -7.27
CA LYS A 11 17.90 1.12 -6.07
C LYS A 11 16.57 1.78 -5.69
N LYS A 12 15.45 1.17 -6.08
CA LYS A 12 14.17 1.41 -5.42
C LYS A 12 14.34 0.89 -3.99
N ASP A 13 14.39 1.80 -3.02
CA ASP A 13 14.19 1.42 -1.62
C ASP A 13 12.94 0.54 -1.55
N ASP A 14 13.06 -0.69 -1.03
CA ASP A 14 11.94 -1.62 -0.91
C ASP A 14 10.86 -0.98 -0.03
N ILE A 15 9.79 -0.49 -0.65
CA ILE A 15 8.66 0.10 0.07
C ILE A 15 8.01 -1.00 0.90
N TYR A 16 8.00 -0.84 2.23
CA TYR A 16 7.34 -1.78 3.13
C TYR A 16 5.87 -1.95 2.73
N THR A 17 5.47 -3.19 2.47
CA THR A 17 4.11 -3.54 2.09
C THR A 17 3.36 -4.14 3.28
N TYR A 18 2.29 -3.49 3.70
CA TYR A 18 1.36 -3.97 4.71
C TYR A 18 0.13 -4.59 4.03
N PHE A 19 -0.17 -5.85 4.35
CA PHE A 19 -1.34 -6.56 3.81
C PHE A 19 -2.55 -6.32 4.71
N VAL A 20 -3.53 -5.57 4.22
CA VAL A 20 -4.74 -5.27 4.96
C VAL A 20 -5.66 -6.47 4.93
N SER A 21 -6.13 -6.88 6.11
CA SER A 21 -7.04 -8.00 6.29
C SER A 21 -8.37 -7.52 6.89
N ASN A 22 -9.19 -8.44 7.39
CA ASN A 22 -10.49 -8.12 8.00
C ASN A 22 -10.39 -7.80 9.51
N THR A 23 -9.21 -7.38 9.97
CA THR A 23 -8.99 -6.88 11.33
C THR A 23 -9.69 -5.54 11.57
N PRO A 24 -9.99 -5.18 12.82
CA PRO A 24 -10.57 -3.88 13.14
C PRO A 24 -9.75 -2.73 12.55
N VAL A 25 -10.41 -1.86 11.78
CA VAL A 25 -9.75 -0.79 10.99
C VAL A 25 -8.84 0.09 11.85
N MET A 26 -9.26 0.43 13.07
CA MET A 26 -8.45 1.25 13.97
C MET A 26 -7.17 0.55 14.46
N GLN A 27 -7.21 -0.77 14.66
CA GLN A 27 -6.00 -1.52 15.01
C GLN A 27 -5.00 -1.47 13.86
N THR A 28 -5.48 -1.75 12.64
CA THR A 28 -4.65 -1.68 11.43
C THR A 28 -4.10 -0.28 11.20
N ALA A 29 -4.88 0.77 11.44
CA ALA A 29 -4.42 2.14 11.30
C ALA A 29 -3.26 2.49 12.24
N VAL A 30 -3.31 2.03 13.50
CA VAL A 30 -2.22 2.23 14.48
C VAL A 30 -0.96 1.46 14.08
N ASP A 31 -1.11 0.23 13.61
CA ASP A 31 0.02 -0.59 13.15
C ASP A 31 0.71 0.06 11.93
N VAL A 32 -0.07 0.49 10.94
CA VAL A 32 0.41 1.17 9.73
C VAL A 32 1.04 2.52 10.09
N LEU A 33 0.45 3.29 11.00
CA LEU A 33 1.02 4.55 11.46
C LEU A 33 2.42 4.36 12.05
N SER A 34 2.62 3.30 12.82
CA SER A 34 3.90 2.95 13.43
C SER A 34 4.97 2.62 12.39
N ILE A 35 4.57 1.98 11.28
CA ILE A 35 5.45 1.70 10.14
C ILE A 35 5.77 2.97 9.36
N LEU A 36 4.75 3.78 9.04
CA LEU A 36 4.88 5.03 8.31
C LEU A 36 5.81 6.01 9.04
N ALA A 37 5.73 6.05 10.38
CA ALA A 37 6.62 6.85 11.22
C ALA A 37 8.10 6.45 11.10
N LYS A 38 8.39 5.18 10.84
CA LYS A 38 9.77 4.65 10.69
C LYS A 38 10.29 4.77 9.26
N ASN A 39 9.45 4.48 8.27
CA ASN A 39 9.87 4.23 6.89
C ASN A 39 9.57 5.40 5.93
N LYS A 40 8.89 6.47 6.40
CA LYS A 40 8.34 7.61 5.63
C LYS A 40 7.32 7.25 4.55
N VAL A 41 7.35 6.04 4.00
CA VAL A 41 6.44 5.54 2.98
C VAL A 41 5.98 4.14 3.38
N VAL A 42 4.71 3.83 3.15
CA VAL A 42 4.15 2.49 3.31
C VAL A 42 3.17 2.20 2.18
N LYS A 43 3.18 0.95 1.69
CA LYS A 43 2.22 0.47 0.71
C LYS A 43 1.17 -0.40 1.40
N LEU A 44 -0.09 -0.02 1.33
CA LEU A 44 -1.21 -0.84 1.76
C LEU A 44 -1.67 -1.70 0.60
N ARG A 45 -1.66 -3.02 0.74
CA ARG A 45 -2.20 -3.96 -0.27
C ARG A 45 -3.40 -4.70 0.29
N ALA A 46 -4.50 -4.74 -0.45
CA ALA A 46 -5.71 -5.44 -0.06
C ALA A 46 -6.40 -6.11 -1.26
N LYS A 47 -7.27 -7.08 -0.97
CA LYS A 47 -7.93 -7.92 -1.98
C LYS A 47 -9.39 -8.17 -1.62
N GLY A 48 -10.28 -8.19 -2.62
CA GLY A 48 -11.70 -8.48 -2.45
C GLY A 48 -12.34 -7.66 -1.31
N PHE A 49 -12.97 -8.33 -0.35
CA PHE A 49 -13.71 -7.69 0.75
C PHE A 49 -12.85 -6.85 1.71
N SER A 50 -11.52 -6.98 1.68
CA SER A 50 -10.62 -6.16 2.50
C SER A 50 -10.29 -4.79 1.88
N ILE A 51 -10.68 -4.56 0.62
CA ILE A 51 -10.43 -3.28 -0.08
C ILE A 51 -11.02 -2.08 0.67
N PRO A 52 -12.28 -2.08 1.12
CA PRO A 52 -12.83 -0.96 1.89
C PRO A 52 -12.05 -0.67 3.18
N ASN A 53 -11.48 -1.70 3.83
CA ASN A 53 -10.66 -1.51 5.02
C ASN A 53 -9.36 -0.78 4.69
N ALA A 54 -8.71 -1.09 3.56
CA ALA A 54 -7.49 -0.39 3.15
C ALA A 54 -7.74 1.10 2.86
N VAL A 55 -8.85 1.41 2.18
CA VAL A 55 -9.28 2.79 1.94
C VAL A 55 -9.60 3.51 3.26
N ALA A 56 -10.30 2.84 4.18
CA ALA A 56 -10.61 3.41 5.48
C ALA A 56 -9.34 3.70 6.30
N VAL A 57 -8.38 2.76 6.33
CA VAL A 57 -7.08 2.95 7.00
C VAL A 57 -6.32 4.13 6.40
N ALA A 58 -6.25 4.22 5.07
CA ALA A 58 -5.61 5.35 4.39
C ALA A 58 -6.23 6.69 4.81
N ASN A 59 -7.56 6.80 4.74
CA ASN A 59 -8.27 8.02 5.10
C ASN A 59 -8.13 8.37 6.59
N ILE A 60 -8.16 7.38 7.48
CA ILE A 60 -7.96 7.62 8.92
C ILE A 60 -6.56 8.20 9.16
N ILE A 61 -5.54 7.67 8.49
CA ILE A 61 -4.17 8.16 8.65
C ILE A 61 -4.05 9.59 8.10
N THR A 62 -4.48 9.83 6.86
CA THR A 62 -4.28 11.13 6.19
C THR A 62 -5.18 12.23 6.73
N GLU A 63 -6.43 11.91 7.07
CA GLU A 63 -7.43 12.93 7.45
C GLU A 63 -7.59 13.09 8.96
N LYS A 64 -7.24 12.08 9.76
CA LYS A 64 -7.51 12.08 11.22
C LYS A 64 -6.26 11.97 12.08
N MET A 65 -5.29 11.13 11.74
CA MET A 65 -4.11 10.92 12.59
C MET A 65 -2.93 11.85 12.26
N LEU A 66 -2.66 12.08 10.98
CA LEU A 66 -1.56 12.92 10.49
C LEU A 66 -2.04 13.97 9.47
N PRO A 67 -3.06 14.79 9.83
CA PRO A 67 -3.59 15.80 8.92
C PRO A 67 -2.48 16.78 8.49
N GLY A 68 -2.35 17.01 7.19
CA GLY A 68 -1.33 17.87 6.59
C GLY A 68 0.12 17.37 6.68
N ASN A 69 0.38 16.28 7.40
CA ASN A 69 1.71 15.68 7.57
C ASN A 69 1.82 14.31 6.89
N SER A 70 0.79 13.93 6.13
CA SER A 70 0.78 12.72 5.33
C SER A 70 -0.13 12.91 4.12
N LYS A 71 0.13 12.13 3.08
CA LYS A 71 -0.63 12.14 1.83
C LYS A 71 -0.73 10.73 1.24
N THR A 72 -1.77 10.51 0.45
CA THR A 72 -1.83 9.39 -0.47
C THR A 72 -1.09 9.79 -1.74
N GLU A 73 0.00 9.10 -2.04
CA GLU A 73 0.85 9.38 -3.20
C GLU A 73 0.28 8.76 -4.48
N ASP A 74 -0.16 7.51 -4.38
CA ASP A 74 -0.68 6.76 -5.51
C ASP A 74 -1.70 5.71 -5.07
N ILE A 75 -2.62 5.39 -5.97
CA ILE A 75 -3.62 4.33 -5.81
C ILE A 75 -3.67 3.53 -7.10
N THR A 76 -3.28 2.26 -7.02
CA THR A 76 -3.40 1.31 -8.13
C THR A 76 -4.51 0.30 -7.83
N VAL A 77 -5.42 0.11 -8.77
CA VAL A 77 -6.47 -0.92 -8.71
C VAL A 77 -6.25 -1.90 -9.85
N ASP A 78 -6.29 -3.18 -9.54
CA ASP A 78 -6.07 -4.26 -10.51
C ASP A 78 -6.88 -5.50 -10.11
N SER A 79 -6.61 -6.65 -10.71
CA SER A 79 -7.15 -7.94 -10.34
C SER A 79 -6.10 -9.04 -10.48
N GLU A 80 -6.15 -10.04 -9.60
CA GLU A 80 -5.28 -11.20 -9.67
C GLU A 80 -6.10 -12.51 -9.71
N ILE A 81 -5.50 -13.57 -10.22
CA ILE A 81 -6.15 -14.88 -10.27
C ILE A 81 -6.14 -15.50 -8.87
N GLY A 82 -7.31 -15.71 -8.30
CA GLY A 82 -7.49 -16.32 -6.99
C GLY A 82 -7.06 -17.79 -6.99
N THR A 83 -6.08 -18.12 -6.14
CA THR A 83 -5.55 -19.50 -6.03
C THR A 83 -6.50 -20.48 -5.34
N GLN A 84 -7.49 -19.99 -4.59
CA GLN A 84 -8.44 -20.81 -3.83
C GLN A 84 -9.83 -20.94 -4.51
N GLU A 85 -10.19 -20.06 -5.46
CA GLU A 85 -11.52 -20.04 -6.10
C GLU A 85 -11.47 -20.42 -7.59
N LEU A 86 -10.81 -21.54 -7.93
CA LEU A 86 -10.83 -22.11 -9.30
C LEU A 86 -10.45 -21.11 -10.41
N GLY A 87 -9.51 -20.19 -10.14
CA GLY A 87 -9.05 -19.22 -11.12
C GLY A 87 -9.95 -18.00 -11.31
N ARG A 88 -10.88 -17.72 -10.39
CA ARG A 88 -11.67 -16.48 -10.40
C ARG A 88 -10.77 -15.24 -10.25
N MET A 89 -11.06 -14.20 -11.01
CA MET A 89 -10.43 -12.88 -10.84
C MET A 89 -10.87 -12.24 -9.53
N ILE A 90 -9.92 -11.86 -8.68
CA ILE A 90 -10.14 -11.15 -7.42
C ILE A 90 -9.54 -9.75 -7.56
N SER A 91 -10.36 -8.73 -7.36
CA SER A 91 -9.89 -7.34 -7.38
C SER A 91 -8.88 -7.08 -6.27
N THR A 92 -7.88 -6.26 -6.57
CA THR A 92 -6.82 -5.85 -5.66
C THR A 92 -6.66 -4.35 -5.68
N ILE A 93 -6.21 -3.79 -4.56
CA ILE A 93 -5.81 -2.38 -4.45
C ILE A 93 -4.43 -2.29 -3.81
N GLU A 94 -3.62 -1.36 -4.31
CA GLU A 94 -2.41 -0.87 -3.66
C GLU A 94 -2.53 0.64 -3.42
N ILE A 95 -2.31 1.09 -2.19
CA ILE A 95 -2.32 2.50 -1.81
C ILE A 95 -0.95 2.85 -1.24
N ILE A 96 -0.26 3.82 -1.83
CA ILE A 96 1.01 4.33 -1.31
C ILE A 96 0.72 5.53 -0.42
N LEU A 97 1.04 5.42 0.87
CA LEU A 97 0.99 6.53 1.82
C LEU A 97 2.39 7.06 2.08
N MET A 98 2.53 8.38 2.09
CA MET A 98 3.78 9.07 2.34
C MET A 98 3.60 10.08 3.48
N LYS A 99 4.57 10.12 4.39
CA LYS A 99 4.73 11.18 5.39
C LYS A 99 5.44 12.38 4.74
N VAL A 100 4.84 13.56 4.89
CA VAL A 100 5.33 14.85 4.37
C VAL A 100 6.29 15.50 5.37
#